data_AF-A0A3P7Q8X1-F1
#
_entry.id   AF-A0A3P7Q8X1-F1
#
_cell.length_a   1.000
_cell.length_b   1.000
_cell.length_c   1.000
_cell.angle_alpha   90.00
_cell.angle_beta   90.00
_cell.angle_gamma   90.00
#
_symmetry.space_group_name_H-M   'P 1'
#
loop_
_entity.id
_entity.type
_entity.pdbx_description
1 polymer ?
#
loop_
_entity_poly.entity_id
_entity_poly.type
_entity_poly.pdbx_seq_one_letter_code
_entity_poly.pdbx_strand_id
1 'polypeptide(L)'
;MSGLEIERLQYETGLSVIGDYRTSEHNPKWKCTDSVAAEIGAQLALNKIDYTNRILSELSDLQKLEATCRLYEGKISTLNECPMNDQVHPSAIIVLLPLICHDRYKILANMRECSSTMEEAIGEKCQKYCASRLLKGFDATSPYSCEFASCTANCINAQVRECDNSREVSNLYNELAGWQLLMGMENSFNGDSELTYRYLASADFPKYCHDMITRTLIASSGQSTFEQKKTGNTENESP
;
A
#
# COMPACT_ATOMS: atom_id res chain seq x y z
N MET A 1 -16.26 -4.95 21.62
CA MET A 1 -14.86 -5.40 21.48
C MET A 1 -14.18 -5.16 22.81
N SER A 2 -13.71 -6.22 23.49
CA SER A 2 -12.65 -6.09 24.50
C SER A 2 -11.48 -5.34 23.87
N GLY A 3 -10.80 -4.46 24.60
CA GLY A 3 -9.80 -3.51 24.07
C GLY A 3 -8.55 -4.18 23.50
N LEU A 4 -8.71 -4.83 22.36
CA LEU A 4 -7.64 -5.37 21.54
C LEU A 4 -7.67 -4.59 20.23
N GLU A 5 -6.51 -4.04 19.90
CA GLU A 5 -6.22 -3.51 18.58
C GLU A 5 -6.37 -4.66 17.56
N ILE A 6 -7.14 -4.44 16.51
CA ILE A 6 -7.14 -5.33 15.34
C ILE A 6 -5.83 -5.07 14.60
N GLU A 7 -4.87 -5.95 14.83
CA GLU A 7 -3.62 -5.99 14.07
C GLU A 7 -3.93 -6.25 12.59
N ARG A 8 -3.10 -5.67 11.70
CA ARG A 8 -3.18 -5.91 10.25
C ARG A 8 -4.55 -5.54 9.65
N LEU A 9 -5.31 -4.65 10.29
CA LEU A 9 -6.69 -4.31 9.90
C LEU A 9 -6.86 -4.08 8.38
N GLN A 10 -5.98 -3.28 7.79
CA GLN A 10 -6.06 -2.93 6.37
C GLN A 10 -5.78 -4.15 5.48
N TYR A 11 -4.71 -4.88 5.79
CA TYR A 11 -4.36 -6.10 5.08
C TYR A 11 -5.44 -7.18 5.20
N GLU A 12 -5.97 -7.43 6.40
CA GLU A 12 -7.02 -8.42 6.64
C GLU A 12 -8.37 -8.02 6.02
N THR A 13 -8.66 -6.72 5.93
CA THR A 13 -9.81 -6.22 5.16
C THR A 13 -9.62 -6.47 3.66
N GLY A 14 -8.41 -6.31 3.15
CA GLY A 14 -8.07 -6.68 1.77
C GLY A 14 -8.23 -8.17 1.51
N LEU A 15 -7.85 -9.02 2.47
CA LEU A 15 -8.06 -10.47 2.37
C LEU A 15 -9.55 -10.83 2.38
N SER A 16 -10.32 -10.21 3.28
CA SER A 16 -11.74 -10.53 3.52
C SER A 16 -12.66 -10.05 2.41
N VAL A 17 -12.38 -8.90 1.80
CA VAL A 17 -13.24 -8.29 0.78
C VAL A 17 -13.34 -9.14 -0.49
N ILE A 18 -12.32 -9.96 -0.78
CA ILE A 18 -12.35 -10.90 -1.90
C ILE A 18 -13.37 -12.03 -1.66
N GLY A 19 -13.73 -12.31 -0.40
CA GLY A 19 -14.80 -13.25 -0.02
C GLY A 19 -14.70 -14.60 -0.73
N ASP A 20 -15.83 -15.03 -1.30
CA ASP A 20 -15.97 -16.29 -2.06
C ASP A 20 -15.37 -16.23 -3.48
N TYR A 21 -14.86 -15.07 -3.92
CA TYR A 21 -14.15 -14.97 -5.21
C TYR A 21 -12.80 -15.69 -5.21
N ARG A 22 -12.42 -16.30 -4.06
CA ARG A 22 -11.42 -17.36 -4.00
C ARG A 22 -11.89 -18.55 -4.84
N THR A 23 -11.74 -18.42 -6.16
CA THR A 23 -11.93 -19.52 -7.08
C THR A 23 -11.00 -20.65 -6.65
N SER A 24 -11.56 -21.85 -6.54
CA SER A 24 -10.83 -23.11 -6.40
C SER A 24 -9.56 -23.09 -7.27
N GLU A 25 -8.40 -23.37 -6.66
CA GLU A 25 -7.09 -23.53 -7.33
C GLU A 25 -6.83 -22.53 -8.48
N HIS A 26 -6.73 -21.24 -8.15
CA HIS A 26 -6.12 -20.29 -9.07
C HIS A 26 -4.60 -20.51 -9.11
N ASN A 27 -4.11 -21.06 -10.23
CA ASN A 27 -2.68 -21.02 -10.56
C ASN A 27 -2.37 -19.60 -11.05
N PRO A 28 -1.61 -18.81 -10.28
CA PRO A 28 -1.44 -17.40 -10.60
C PRO A 28 -0.64 -17.27 -11.90
N LYS A 29 -1.09 -16.38 -12.80
CA LYS A 29 -0.32 -16.04 -14.00
C LYS A 29 0.61 -14.90 -13.68
N TRP A 30 1.65 -15.19 -12.90
CA TRP A 30 2.63 -14.17 -12.53
C TRP A 30 3.28 -13.58 -13.76
N LYS A 31 3.17 -12.27 -13.85
CA LYS A 31 3.88 -11.45 -14.82
C LYS A 31 5.30 -11.18 -14.35
N CYS A 32 6.05 -10.50 -15.21
CA CYS A 32 7.39 -10.04 -14.86
C CYS A 32 7.39 -9.21 -13.56
N THR A 33 6.45 -8.25 -13.45
CA THR A 33 6.31 -7.39 -12.25
C THR A 33 5.96 -8.18 -11.00
N ASP A 34 5.09 -9.19 -11.10
CA ASP A 34 4.72 -10.06 -9.96
C ASP A 34 5.89 -10.88 -9.47
N SER A 35 6.69 -11.41 -10.40
CA SER A 35 7.88 -12.20 -10.06
C SER A 35 8.91 -11.33 -9.33
N VAL A 36 9.16 -10.11 -9.83
CA VAL A 36 10.07 -9.16 -9.16
C VAL A 36 9.51 -8.72 -7.82
N ALA A 37 8.20 -8.48 -7.71
CA ALA A 37 7.53 -8.13 -6.46
C ALA A 37 7.67 -9.23 -5.41
N ALA A 38 7.49 -10.50 -5.81
CA ALA A 38 7.64 -11.66 -4.93
C ALA A 38 9.09 -11.80 -4.42
N GLU A 39 10.09 -11.57 -5.28
CA GLU A 39 11.49 -11.53 -4.87
C GLU A 39 11.77 -10.42 -3.86
N ILE A 40 11.26 -9.21 -4.11
CA ILE A 40 11.41 -8.08 -3.17
C ILE A 40 10.71 -8.41 -1.85
N GLY A 41 9.48 -8.93 -1.88
CA GLY A 41 8.73 -9.34 -0.70
C GLY A 41 9.49 -10.36 0.15
N ALA A 42 10.10 -11.37 -0.49
CA ALA A 42 10.95 -12.34 0.20
C ALA A 42 12.17 -11.70 0.87
N GLN A 43 12.83 -10.74 0.21
CA GLN A 43 13.97 -10.01 0.79
C GLN A 43 13.56 -9.09 1.95
N LEU A 44 12.41 -8.42 1.86
CA LEU A 44 11.85 -7.63 2.96
C LEU A 44 11.56 -8.50 4.18
N ALA A 45 10.96 -9.68 3.97
CA ALA A 45 10.70 -10.64 5.05
C ALA A 45 11.99 -11.15 5.71
N LEU A 46 13.03 -11.44 4.91
CA LEU A 46 14.36 -11.81 5.44
C LEU A 46 14.98 -10.69 6.28
N ASN A 47 14.76 -9.44 5.89
CA ASN A 47 15.18 -8.25 6.64
C ASN A 47 14.26 -7.89 7.82
N LYS A 48 13.24 -8.72 8.12
CA LYS A 48 12.27 -8.53 9.21
C LYS A 48 11.53 -7.19 9.13
N ILE A 49 11.17 -6.78 7.92
CA ILE A 49 10.34 -5.60 7.66
C ILE A 49 8.90 -6.10 7.48
N ASP A 50 8.05 -5.87 8.48
CA ASP A 50 6.65 -6.30 8.44
C ASP A 50 5.80 -5.23 7.78
N TYR A 51 5.50 -5.42 6.52
CA TYR A 51 4.70 -4.47 5.77
C TYR A 51 3.19 -4.76 5.87
N THR A 52 2.81 -5.88 6.49
CA THR A 52 1.40 -6.29 6.64
C THR A 52 0.73 -5.68 7.87
N ASN A 53 1.51 -5.20 8.83
CA ASN A 53 1.06 -4.53 10.04
C ASN A 53 1.86 -3.25 10.26
N ARG A 54 1.25 -2.24 10.91
CA ARG A 54 1.95 -1.05 11.42
C ARG A 54 3.03 -0.48 10.46
N ILE A 55 2.63 -0.24 9.21
CA ILE A 55 3.55 0.12 8.13
C ILE A 55 4.21 1.48 8.34
N LEU A 56 3.51 2.45 8.95
CA LEU A 56 4.11 3.74 9.22
C LEU A 56 5.21 3.62 10.29
N SER A 57 4.98 2.84 11.34
CA SER A 57 6.00 2.56 12.36
C SER A 57 7.23 1.88 11.76
N GLU A 58 7.02 0.89 10.89
CA GLU A 58 8.10 0.19 10.19
C GLU A 58 8.90 1.11 9.24
N LEU A 59 8.23 1.99 8.50
CA LEU A 59 8.88 2.95 7.60
C LEU A 59 9.45 4.19 8.31
N SER A 60 9.06 4.42 9.56
CA SER A 60 9.65 5.47 10.40
C SER A 60 10.99 5.04 10.98
N ASP A 61 11.29 3.73 11.02
CA ASP A 61 12.64 3.26 11.28
C ASP A 61 13.52 3.53 10.05
N LEU A 62 14.47 4.46 10.21
CA LEU A 62 15.32 4.89 9.10
C LEU A 62 16.14 3.74 8.50
N GLN A 63 16.60 2.78 9.31
CA GLN A 63 17.36 1.64 8.79
C GLN A 63 16.48 0.75 7.93
N LYS A 64 15.23 0.51 8.34
CA LYS A 64 14.25 -0.26 7.55
C LYS A 64 13.84 0.47 6.28
N LEU A 65 13.61 1.78 6.35
CA LEU A 65 13.30 2.61 5.19
C LEU A 65 14.45 2.59 4.17
N GLU A 66 15.68 2.83 4.61
CA GLU A 66 16.87 2.78 3.74
C GLU A 66 17.10 1.39 3.14
N ALA A 67 16.91 0.32 3.92
CA ALA A 67 17.02 -1.05 3.43
C ALA A 67 15.95 -1.36 2.36
N THR A 68 14.71 -0.93 2.59
CA THR A 68 13.60 -1.07 1.63
C THR A 68 13.91 -0.34 0.33
N CYS A 69 14.40 0.90 0.42
CA CYS A 69 14.70 1.69 -0.77
C CYS A 69 15.93 1.20 -1.52
N ARG A 70 16.96 0.72 -0.83
CA ARG A 70 18.10 0.07 -1.47
C ARG A 70 17.70 -1.20 -2.22
N LEU A 71 16.79 -2.00 -1.67
CA LEU A 71 16.24 -3.17 -2.36
C LEU A 71 15.49 -2.77 -3.63
N TYR A 72 14.67 -1.72 -3.54
CA TYR A 72 13.95 -1.19 -4.69
C TYR A 72 14.90 -0.68 -5.77
N GLU A 73 15.85 0.19 -5.41
CA GLU A 73 16.87 0.72 -6.33
C GLU A 73 17.63 -0.40 -7.06
N GLY A 74 17.99 -1.47 -6.34
CA GLY A 74 18.64 -2.65 -6.91
C GLY A 74 17.78 -3.48 -7.87
N LYS A 75 16.47 -3.22 -7.95
CA LYS A 75 15.51 -3.90 -8.83
C LYS A 75 14.88 -3.00 -9.89
N ILE A 76 15.11 -1.68 -9.86
CA ILE A 76 14.56 -0.73 -10.83
C ILE A 76 14.89 -1.14 -12.27
N SER A 77 16.14 -1.53 -12.57
CA SER A 77 16.52 -1.92 -13.92
C SER A 77 15.73 -3.13 -14.43
N THR A 78 15.54 -4.15 -13.58
CA THR A 78 14.74 -5.33 -13.93
C THR A 78 13.26 -4.97 -14.12
N LEU A 79 12.70 -4.08 -13.31
CA LEU A 79 11.33 -3.59 -13.49
C LEU A 79 11.16 -2.83 -14.81
N ASN A 80 12.15 -2.01 -15.18
CA ASN A 80 12.16 -1.26 -16.43
C ASN A 80 12.28 -2.16 -17.67
N GLU A 81 12.84 -3.36 -17.52
CA GLU A 81 12.95 -4.38 -18.56
C GLU A 81 11.67 -5.22 -18.72
N CYS A 82 10.76 -5.17 -17.74
CA CYS A 82 9.48 -5.87 -17.86
C CYS A 82 8.65 -5.33 -19.02
N PRO A 83 7.93 -6.18 -19.77
CA PRO A 83 7.04 -5.74 -20.85
C PRO A 83 6.07 -4.66 -20.38
N MET A 84 5.81 -3.65 -21.21
CA MET A 84 4.92 -2.53 -20.85
C MET A 84 3.52 -3.00 -20.41
N ASN A 85 3.00 -4.08 -21.00
CA ASN A 85 1.71 -4.67 -20.62
C ASN A 85 1.68 -5.23 -19.18
N ASP A 86 2.85 -5.59 -18.64
CA ASP A 86 2.97 -6.08 -17.27
C ASP A 86 2.98 -4.91 -16.27
N GLN A 87 3.42 -3.73 -16.70
CA GLN A 87 3.47 -2.52 -15.89
C GLN A 87 2.09 -1.85 -15.72
N VAL A 88 1.07 -2.27 -16.46
CA VAL A 88 -0.30 -1.70 -16.39
C VAL A 88 -1.00 -2.06 -15.07
N HIS A 89 -0.74 -3.26 -14.54
CA HIS A 89 -1.32 -3.76 -13.30
C HIS A 89 -0.17 -4.16 -12.36
N PRO A 90 0.59 -3.20 -11.83
CA PRO A 90 1.76 -3.50 -11.02
C PRO A 90 1.33 -4.11 -9.68
N SER A 91 2.08 -5.10 -9.21
CA SER A 91 1.81 -5.73 -7.91
C SER A 91 1.84 -4.70 -6.78
N ALA A 92 1.14 -4.98 -5.69
CA ALA A 92 0.98 -4.04 -4.59
C ALA A 92 2.33 -3.50 -4.09
N ILE A 93 3.33 -4.38 -3.91
CA ILE A 93 4.69 -3.97 -3.51
C ILE A 93 5.28 -2.94 -4.48
N ILE A 94 5.13 -3.15 -5.80
CA ILE A 94 5.67 -2.24 -6.82
C ILE A 94 4.93 -0.89 -6.82
N VAL A 95 3.68 -0.85 -6.37
CA VAL A 95 2.96 0.41 -6.13
C VAL A 95 3.56 1.17 -4.94
N LEU A 96 3.96 0.50 -3.85
CA LEU A 96 4.48 1.19 -2.66
C LEU A 96 5.86 1.79 -2.86
N LEU A 97 6.77 1.04 -3.48
CA LEU A 97 8.20 1.38 -3.44
C LEU A 97 8.52 2.77 -4.03
N PRO A 98 8.03 3.16 -5.23
CA PRO A 98 8.25 4.50 -5.75
C PRO A 98 7.69 5.58 -4.80
N LEU A 99 6.51 5.34 -4.24
CA LEU A 99 5.87 6.27 -3.32
C LEU A 99 6.74 6.52 -2.08
N ILE A 100 7.23 5.48 -1.41
CA ILE A 100 7.97 5.65 -0.16
C ILE A 100 9.44 6.03 -0.38
N CYS A 101 10.04 5.63 -1.49
CA CYS A 101 11.46 5.83 -1.75
C CYS A 101 11.78 7.09 -2.55
N HIS A 102 10.88 7.53 -3.42
CA HIS A 102 11.09 8.76 -4.19
C HIS A 102 10.25 9.91 -3.64
N ASP A 103 8.95 9.68 -3.46
CA ASP A 103 8.00 10.78 -3.20
C ASP A 103 7.86 11.12 -1.71
N ARG A 104 7.98 10.14 -0.81
CA ARG A 104 7.76 10.31 0.64
C ARG A 104 9.01 10.12 1.49
N TYR A 105 10.14 9.69 0.90
CA TYR A 105 11.35 9.35 1.66
C TYR A 105 11.78 10.46 2.62
N LYS A 106 11.89 11.70 2.12
CA LYS A 106 12.31 12.84 2.94
C LYS A 106 11.35 13.12 4.10
N ILE A 107 10.03 13.03 3.83
CA ILE A 107 9.01 13.26 4.85
C ILE A 107 9.07 12.16 5.91
N LEU A 108 9.09 10.89 5.50
CA LEU A 108 9.19 9.74 6.42
C LEU A 108 10.44 9.82 7.29
N ALA A 109 11.59 10.16 6.70
CA ALA A 109 12.85 10.33 7.41
C ALA A 109 12.81 11.49 8.42
N ASN A 110 12.14 12.60 8.08
CA ASN A 110 12.04 13.78 8.95
C ASN A 110 11.04 13.58 10.09
N MET A 111 9.91 12.93 9.83
CA MET A 111 8.84 12.76 10.81
C MET A 111 9.04 11.56 11.74
N ARG A 112 10.12 10.77 11.55
CA ARG A 112 10.40 9.51 12.24
C ARG A 112 10.18 9.55 13.75
N GLU A 113 10.61 10.62 14.42
CA GLU A 113 10.50 10.73 15.88
C GLU A 113 9.04 10.84 16.31
N CYS A 114 8.25 11.62 15.57
CA CYS A 114 6.83 11.79 15.84
C CYS A 114 5.99 10.58 15.42
N SER A 115 6.32 9.91 14.31
CA SER A 115 5.51 8.81 13.78
C SER A 115 5.89 7.42 14.27
N SER A 116 7.09 7.23 14.84
CA SER A 116 7.64 5.92 15.20
C SER A 116 6.68 5.00 15.97
N THR A 117 5.96 5.54 16.94
CA THR A 117 5.00 4.80 17.78
C THR A 117 3.55 5.23 17.58
N MET A 118 3.29 6.10 16.59
CA MET A 118 1.99 6.73 16.38
C MET A 118 0.90 5.70 16.08
N GLU A 119 1.17 4.75 15.18
CA GLU A 119 0.22 3.68 14.85
C GLU A 119 -0.13 2.85 16.08
N GLU A 120 0.86 2.46 16.88
CA GLU A 120 0.63 1.67 18.11
C GLU A 120 -0.12 2.47 19.17
N ALA A 121 0.23 3.74 19.38
CA ALA A 121 -0.37 4.57 20.44
C ALA A 121 -1.81 5.00 20.13
N ILE A 122 -2.18 5.06 18.85
CA ILE A 122 -3.44 5.64 18.37
C ILE A 122 -4.33 4.61 17.69
N GLY A 123 -3.78 3.54 17.13
CA GLY A 123 -4.50 2.50 16.39
C GLY A 123 -5.73 2.00 17.14
N GLU A 124 -5.54 1.54 18.39
CA GLU A 124 -6.63 1.06 19.23
C GLU A 124 -7.70 2.15 19.51
N LYS A 125 -7.28 3.40 19.74
CA LYS A 125 -8.19 4.52 20.02
C LYS A 125 -9.04 4.85 18.79
N CYS A 126 -8.41 4.91 17.61
CA CYS A 126 -9.09 5.15 16.35
C CYS A 126 -10.06 4.02 16.00
N GLN A 127 -9.67 2.76 16.22
CA GLN A 127 -10.54 1.61 16.04
C GLN A 127 -11.74 1.66 16.98
N LYS A 128 -11.56 1.95 18.28
CA LYS A 128 -12.67 2.11 19.24
C LYS A 128 -13.61 3.24 18.82
N TYR A 129 -13.07 4.38 18.41
CA TYR A 129 -13.84 5.52 17.92
C TYR A 129 -14.68 5.13 16.69
N CYS A 130 -14.06 4.50 15.70
CA CYS A 130 -14.73 4.08 14.48
C CYS A 130 -15.78 3.00 14.73
N ALA A 131 -15.50 2.03 15.60
CA ALA A 131 -16.48 1.03 16.02
C ALA A 131 -17.69 1.73 16.65
N SER A 132 -17.47 2.66 17.59
CA SER A 132 -18.58 3.38 18.25
C SER A 132 -19.45 4.20 17.29
N ARG A 133 -18.86 4.73 16.21
CA ARG A 133 -19.60 5.48 15.19
C ARG A 133 -20.38 4.58 14.23
N LEU A 134 -19.76 3.46 13.81
CA LEU A 134 -20.36 2.56 12.84
C LEU A 134 -21.38 1.62 13.47
N LEU A 135 -21.23 1.24 14.75
CA LEU A 135 -22.14 0.33 15.47
C LEU A 135 -23.60 0.82 15.58
N LYS A 136 -23.95 2.01 15.08
CA LYS A 136 -25.36 2.33 14.77
C LYS A 136 -25.94 1.52 13.59
N GLY A 137 -25.12 0.74 12.89
CA GLY A 137 -25.52 -0.20 11.84
C GLY A 137 -24.48 -1.29 11.51
N PHE A 138 -23.35 -1.31 12.22
CA PHE A 138 -22.28 -2.25 11.95
C PHE A 138 -22.55 -3.60 12.62
N ASP A 139 -22.53 -4.66 11.83
CA ASP A 139 -22.50 -6.01 12.35
C ASP A 139 -21.09 -6.29 12.91
N ALA A 140 -20.99 -6.42 14.23
CA ALA A 140 -19.73 -6.68 14.92
C ALA A 140 -19.10 -8.04 14.53
N THR A 141 -19.81 -8.88 13.76
CA THR A 141 -19.33 -10.20 13.33
C THR A 141 -18.19 -10.13 12.29
N SER A 142 -18.05 -9.03 11.55
CA SER A 142 -16.92 -8.82 10.64
C SER A 142 -16.20 -7.51 10.94
N PRO A 143 -15.20 -7.51 11.85
CA PRO A 143 -14.42 -6.31 12.13
C PRO A 143 -13.66 -5.78 10.89
N TYR A 144 -13.55 -6.58 9.83
CA TYR A 144 -12.79 -6.29 8.61
C TYR A 144 -13.68 -5.77 7.48
N SER A 145 -14.40 -4.66 7.70
CA SER A 145 -15.12 -3.99 6.62
C SER A 145 -14.33 -2.82 6.05
N CYS A 146 -14.59 -2.49 4.79
CA CYS A 146 -14.05 -1.31 4.13
C CYS A 146 -14.40 0.00 4.84
N GLU A 147 -15.61 0.11 5.41
CA GLU A 147 -16.04 1.29 6.17
C GLU A 147 -15.22 1.47 7.45
N PHE A 148 -15.02 0.39 8.19
CA PHE A 148 -14.27 0.41 9.44
C PHE A 148 -12.77 0.64 9.20
N ALA A 149 -12.21 -0.03 8.20
CA ALA A 149 -10.84 0.14 7.74
C ALA A 149 -10.58 1.59 7.30
N SER A 150 -11.48 2.18 6.49
CA SER A 150 -11.38 3.56 6.02
C SER A 150 -11.53 4.58 7.14
N CYS A 151 -12.49 4.39 8.05
CA CYS A 151 -12.63 5.26 9.20
C CYS A 151 -11.35 5.25 10.06
N THR A 152 -10.80 4.07 10.33
CA THR A 152 -9.60 3.92 11.17
C THR A 152 -8.39 4.59 10.52
N ALA A 153 -8.18 4.38 9.21
CA ALA A 153 -7.11 5.03 8.47
C ALA A 153 -7.22 6.56 8.50
N ASN A 154 -8.42 7.10 8.26
CA ASN A 154 -8.64 8.55 8.31
C ASN A 154 -8.38 9.15 9.69
N CYS A 155 -8.73 8.41 10.75
CA CYS A 155 -8.47 8.83 12.13
C CYS A 155 -6.96 8.86 12.43
N ILE A 156 -6.21 7.81 12.07
CA ILE A 156 -4.75 7.79 12.25
C ILE A 156 -4.09 8.88 11.39
N ASN A 157 -4.52 9.04 10.13
CA ASN A 157 -4.02 10.07 9.24
C ASN A 157 -4.19 11.48 9.82
N ALA A 158 -5.31 11.75 10.51
CA ALA A 158 -5.53 13.04 11.16
C ALA A 158 -4.49 13.34 12.24
N GLN A 159 -4.01 12.31 12.94
CA GLN A 159 -2.98 12.43 13.98
C GLN A 159 -1.57 12.50 13.38
N VAL A 160 -1.30 11.77 12.31
CA VAL A 160 -0.04 11.85 11.54
C VAL A 160 0.22 13.27 11.03
N ARG A 161 -0.83 14.01 10.66
CA ARG A 161 -0.74 15.43 10.24
C ARG A 161 -0.33 16.39 11.35
N GLU A 162 -0.37 15.98 12.62
CA GLU A 162 0.17 16.78 13.72
C GLU A 162 1.70 16.76 13.76
N CYS A 163 2.32 15.75 13.14
CA CYS A 163 3.78 15.67 13.01
C CYS A 163 4.35 16.71 12.05
N ASP A 164 3.65 16.96 10.94
CA ASP A 164 4.04 17.91 9.90
C ASP A 164 2.78 18.26 9.07
N ASN A 165 2.56 19.57 8.85
CA ASN A 165 1.35 20.10 8.21
C ASN A 165 1.51 20.31 6.69
N SER A 166 2.59 19.82 6.10
CA SER A 166 2.86 19.85 4.66
C SER A 166 1.82 19.07 3.86
N ARG A 167 1.77 19.37 2.56
CA ARG A 167 0.84 18.71 1.63
C ARG A 167 1.19 17.24 1.47
N GLU A 168 2.46 16.90 1.55
CA GLU A 168 3.05 15.58 1.40
C GLU A 168 2.61 14.62 2.53
N VAL A 169 2.34 15.14 3.73
CA VAL A 169 1.84 14.35 4.87
C VAL A 169 0.32 14.22 4.87
N SER A 170 -0.38 15.12 4.17
CA SER A 170 -1.85 15.29 4.27
C SER A 170 -2.67 14.01 4.08
N ASN A 171 -2.19 13.07 3.26
CA ASN A 171 -2.82 11.77 3.04
C ASN A 171 -1.88 10.58 3.23
N LEU A 172 -0.68 10.80 3.80
CA LEU A 172 0.37 9.78 3.85
C LEU A 172 -0.13 8.46 4.43
N TYR A 173 -0.83 8.50 5.57
CA TYR A 173 -1.32 7.28 6.20
C TYR A 173 -2.42 6.60 5.37
N ASN A 174 -3.32 7.40 4.78
CA ASN A 174 -4.36 6.86 3.92
C ASN A 174 -3.79 6.18 2.67
N GLU A 175 -2.71 6.72 2.10
CA GLU A 175 -1.98 6.13 0.99
C GLU A 175 -1.35 4.79 1.38
N LEU A 176 -0.72 4.72 2.57
CA LEU A 176 -0.14 3.46 3.09
C LEU A 176 -1.24 2.43 3.44
N ALA A 177 -2.36 2.86 4.00
CA ALA A 177 -3.48 1.98 4.32
C ALA A 177 -4.16 1.42 3.07
N GLY A 178 -4.37 2.25 2.03
CA GLY A 178 -4.87 1.81 0.73
C GLY A 178 -3.92 0.81 0.06
N TRP A 179 -2.62 0.97 0.26
CA TRP A 179 -1.63 0.00 -0.20
C TRP A 179 -1.75 -1.34 0.54
N GLN A 180 -1.85 -1.34 1.88
CA GLN A 180 -2.02 -2.57 2.66
C GLN A 180 -3.31 -3.33 2.28
N LEU A 181 -4.40 -2.61 2.00
CA LEU A 181 -5.63 -3.18 1.45
C LEU A 181 -5.38 -3.88 0.11
N LEU A 182 -4.74 -3.18 -0.84
CA LEU A 182 -4.41 -3.74 -2.16
C LEU A 182 -3.56 -5.00 -2.04
N MET A 183 -2.60 -4.99 -1.13
CA MET A 183 -1.75 -6.15 -0.84
C MET A 183 -2.52 -7.33 -0.24
N GLY A 184 -3.46 -7.07 0.68
CA GLY A 184 -4.34 -8.11 1.19
C GLY A 184 -5.18 -8.75 0.08
N MET A 185 -5.69 -7.94 -0.84
CA MET A 185 -6.43 -8.43 -2.01
C MET A 185 -5.54 -9.28 -2.93
N GLU A 186 -4.34 -8.79 -3.23
CA GLU A 186 -3.36 -9.51 -4.05
C GLU A 186 -2.96 -10.85 -3.44
N ASN A 187 -2.78 -10.90 -2.12
CA ASN A 187 -2.49 -12.15 -1.43
C ASN A 187 -3.68 -13.13 -1.46
N SER A 188 -4.92 -12.63 -1.45
CA SER A 188 -6.11 -13.48 -1.68
C SER A 188 -6.14 -14.13 -3.06
N PHE A 189 -5.41 -13.58 -4.04
CA PHE A 189 -5.22 -14.13 -5.38
C PHE A 189 -3.83 -14.75 -5.60
N ASN A 190 -3.14 -15.17 -4.54
CA ASN A 190 -1.80 -15.78 -4.60
C ASN A 190 -0.76 -14.93 -5.35
N GLY A 191 -0.83 -13.60 -5.23
CA GLY A 191 0.10 -12.69 -5.90
C GLY A 191 -0.27 -12.32 -7.34
N ASP A 192 -1.44 -12.74 -7.84
CA ASP A 192 -1.90 -12.36 -9.19
C ASP A 192 -2.45 -10.92 -9.20
N SER A 193 -1.59 -9.96 -9.54
CA SER A 193 -1.95 -8.55 -9.62
C SER A 193 -3.04 -8.30 -10.67
N GLU A 194 -2.97 -8.92 -11.85
CA GLU A 194 -3.96 -8.71 -12.91
C GLU A 194 -5.37 -9.07 -12.44
N LEU A 195 -5.54 -10.21 -11.77
CA LEU A 195 -6.82 -10.60 -11.20
C LEU A 195 -7.28 -9.62 -10.10
N THR A 196 -6.34 -9.12 -9.29
CA THR A 196 -6.58 -8.10 -8.27
C THR A 196 -7.15 -6.82 -8.87
N TYR A 197 -6.52 -6.27 -9.91
CA TYR A 197 -7.01 -5.04 -10.56
C TYR A 197 -8.32 -5.26 -11.31
N ARG A 198 -8.55 -6.44 -11.89
CA ARG A 198 -9.84 -6.78 -12.50
C ARG A 198 -10.97 -6.77 -11.47
N TYR A 199 -10.72 -7.32 -10.29
CA TYR A 199 -11.70 -7.30 -9.20
C TYR A 199 -11.90 -5.89 -8.63
N LEU A 200 -10.81 -5.12 -8.44
CA LEU A 200 -10.86 -3.71 -8.04
C LEU A 200 -11.72 -2.86 -9.00
N ALA A 201 -11.66 -3.15 -10.30
CA ALA A 201 -12.45 -2.46 -11.33
C ALA A 201 -13.91 -2.93 -11.44
N SER A 202 -14.31 -3.96 -10.69
CA SER A 202 -15.68 -4.49 -10.73
C SER A 202 -16.67 -3.53 -10.06
N ALA A 203 -17.90 -3.46 -10.59
CA ALA A 203 -18.95 -2.58 -10.05
C ALA A 203 -19.40 -2.98 -8.63
N ASP A 204 -19.15 -4.23 -8.23
CA ASP A 204 -19.52 -4.77 -6.93
C ASP A 204 -18.47 -4.51 -5.84
N PHE A 205 -17.31 -3.94 -6.20
CA PHE A 205 -16.24 -3.71 -5.23
C PHE A 205 -16.64 -2.59 -4.23
N PRO A 206 -16.49 -2.80 -2.91
CA PRO A 206 -16.96 -1.82 -1.93
C PRO A 206 -16.25 -0.47 -2.05
N LYS A 207 -17.06 0.58 -2.22
CA LYS A 207 -16.62 1.95 -2.49
C LYS A 207 -15.53 2.45 -1.55
N TYR A 208 -15.64 2.23 -0.24
CA TYR A 208 -14.65 2.75 0.72
C TYR A 208 -13.26 2.15 0.54
N CYS A 209 -13.16 0.85 0.23
CA CYS A 209 -11.88 0.22 -0.11
C CYS A 209 -11.38 0.73 -1.47
N HIS A 210 -12.27 0.83 -2.46
CA HIS A 210 -11.94 1.38 -3.78
C HIS A 210 -11.29 2.76 -3.67
N ASP A 211 -11.90 3.66 -2.90
CA ASP A 211 -11.44 5.03 -2.71
C ASP A 211 -10.06 5.09 -2.03
N MET A 212 -9.80 4.21 -1.05
CA MET A 212 -8.48 4.13 -0.39
C MET A 212 -7.39 3.64 -1.34
N ILE A 213 -7.64 2.54 -2.05
CA ILE A 213 -6.69 1.97 -3.00
C ILE A 213 -6.43 2.95 -4.14
N THR A 214 -7.47 3.60 -4.66
CA THR A 214 -7.33 4.60 -5.73
C THR A 214 -6.44 5.77 -5.31
N ARG A 215 -6.53 6.24 -4.06
CA ARG A 215 -5.63 7.29 -3.54
C ARG A 215 -4.17 6.84 -3.58
N THR A 216 -3.89 5.61 -3.14
CA THR A 216 -2.55 5.01 -3.22
C THR A 216 -2.04 4.94 -4.65
N LEU A 217 -2.86 4.45 -5.58
CA LEU A 217 -2.49 4.32 -7.00
C LEU A 217 -2.19 5.68 -7.62
N ILE A 218 -3.01 6.69 -7.33
CA ILE A 218 -2.78 8.05 -7.79
C ILE A 218 -1.47 8.59 -7.21
N ALA A 219 -1.24 8.41 -5.90
CA ALA A 219 -0.04 8.89 -5.23
C ALA A 219 1.23 8.25 -5.80
N SER A 220 1.20 6.94 -6.09
CA SER A 220 2.31 6.19 -6.69
C SER A 220 2.55 6.53 -8.16
N SER A 221 1.48 6.84 -8.91
CA SER A 221 1.59 7.22 -10.33
C SER A 221 2.23 8.59 -10.56
N GLY A 222 2.43 9.39 -9.50
CA GLY A 222 3.00 10.73 -9.55
C GLY A 222 4.34 10.84 -10.28
N GLN A 223 5.08 9.74 -10.43
CA GLN A 223 6.30 9.67 -11.24
C GLN A 223 6.49 8.36 -12.01
N SER A 224 5.51 7.45 -12.02
CA SER A 224 5.68 6.09 -12.56
C SER A 224 5.73 5.98 -14.09
N THR A 225 6.15 7.04 -14.79
CA THR A 225 7.02 6.79 -15.93
C THR A 225 8.34 6.26 -15.39
N PHE A 226 8.37 4.96 -15.08
CA PHE A 226 9.58 4.16 -14.86
C PHE A 226 10.66 4.65 -15.79
N GLU A 227 11.53 5.51 -15.26
CA GLU A 227 12.39 6.47 -15.97
C GLU A 227 12.06 6.59 -17.46
N GLN A 228 11.19 7.54 -17.83
CA GLN A 228 11.12 8.01 -19.21
C GLN A 228 12.56 8.14 -19.70
N LYS A 229 12.97 7.20 -20.57
CA LYS A 229 14.26 7.25 -21.23
C LYS A 229 14.37 8.65 -21.78
N LYS A 230 15.21 9.46 -21.12
CA LYS A 230 15.92 10.58 -21.70
C LYS A 230 16.80 9.99 -22.80
N THR A 231 16.17 9.57 -23.88
CA THR A 231 16.75 9.52 -25.21
C THR A 231 15.93 10.49 -26.03
N GLY A 232 15.98 11.76 -25.63
CA GLY A 232 15.94 12.85 -26.59
C GLY A 232 17.21 12.75 -27.42
N ASN A 233 17.18 11.93 -28.47
CA ASN A 233 18.07 12.10 -29.62
C ASN A 233 17.22 12.76 -30.70
N THR A 234 16.93 14.03 -30.49
CA THR A 234 16.42 14.96 -31.50
C THR A 234 17.20 16.26 -31.38
N GLU A 235 18.51 16.18 -31.66
CA GLU A 235 19.35 17.30 -32.05
C GLU A 235 20.12 16.81 -33.30
N ASN A 236 19.64 17.20 -34.49
CA ASN A 236 20.18 18.32 -35.26
C ASN A 236 21.56 18.05 -35.85
N GLU A 237 21.63 17.34 -36.98
CA GLU A 237 22.53 17.71 -38.08
C GLU A 237 21.80 17.50 -39.42
N SER A 238 21.32 18.60 -39.99
CA SER A 238 21.06 18.80 -41.43
C SER A 238 22.40 18.77 -42.21
N PRO A 239 22.44 18.55 -43.54
CA PRO A 239 21.36 18.64 -44.55
C PRO A 239 21.02 17.34 -45.29
#